data_AF-A0A0P9GDV0-F1
#
_entry.id   AF-A0A0P9GDV0-F1
#
_cell.length_a   1.000
_cell.length_b   1.000
_cell.length_c   1.000
_cell.angle_alpha   90.00
_cell.angle_beta   90.00
_cell.angle_gamma   90.00
#
_symmetry.space_group_name_H-M   'P 1'
#
loop_
_entity.id
_entity.type
_entity.pdbx_description
1 polymer ?
#
loop_
_entity_poly.entity_id
_entity_poly.type
_entity_poly.pdbx_seq_one_letter_code
_entity_poly.pdbx_strand_id
1 'polypeptide(L)' 'MGKIPSFEACVLYQFAYMKQHHPIIVVTGGMSEDEVAEIGMGYAPTVKDAVAESLKLHGDDAKILVVPHASITYIGY' A
#
# COMPACT_ATOMS: atom_id res chain seq x y z
N MET A 1 -8.78 18.72 27.13
CA MET A 1 -7.70 17.77 26.82
C MET A 1 -8.12 16.96 25.61
N GLY A 2 -7.38 17.05 24.50
CA GLY A 2 -7.69 16.29 23.28
C GLY A 2 -7.38 14.81 23.48
N LYS A 3 -8.28 13.91 23.09
CA LYS A 3 -7.99 12.47 23.04
C LYS A 3 -6.92 12.24 21.97
N ILE A 4 -5.81 11.62 22.36
CA ILE A 4 -4.86 11.06 21.39
C ILE A 4 -5.62 9.95 20.64
N PRO A 5 -5.60 9.94 19.29
CA PRO A 5 -6.23 8.88 18.51
C PRO A 5 -5.69 7.50 18.93
N SER A 6 -6.52 6.45 18.83
CA SER A 6 -6.04 5.10 19.10
C SER A 6 -4.96 4.70 18.09
N PHE A 7 -4.17 3.68 18.42
CA PHE A 7 -3.16 3.15 17.50
C PHE A 7 -3.76 2.77 16.15
N GLU A 8 -4.92 2.10 16.16
CA GLU A 8 -5.64 1.73 14.94
C GLU A 8 -6.02 2.96 14.12
N ALA A 9 -6.45 4.05 14.77
CA ALA A 9 -6.80 5.29 14.08
C ALA A 9 -5.57 5.91 13.38
N CYS A 10 -4.39 5.88 14.01
CA CYS A 10 -3.15 6.36 13.40
C CYS A 10 -2.76 5.52 12.17
N VAL A 11 -2.86 4.20 12.28
CA VAL A 11 -2.58 3.27 11.16
C VAL A 11 -3.53 3.52 10.00
N LEU A 12 -4.84 3.59 10.28
CA LEU A 12 -5.86 3.83 9.26
C LEU A 12 -5.67 5.19 8.58
N TYR A 13 -5.31 6.23 9.33
CA TYR A 13 -4.99 7.54 8.77
C TYR A 13 -3.79 7.47 7.81
N GLN A 14 -2.72 6.77 8.20
CA GLN A 14 -1.55 6.59 7.34
C GLN A 14 -1.90 5.87 6.04
N PHE A 15 -2.69 4.78 6.10
CA PHE A 15 -3.17 4.09 4.91
C PHE A 15 -4.08 4.95 4.05
N ALA A 16 -4.99 5.72 4.65
CA ALA A 16 -5.83 6.65 3.92
C ALA A 16 -5.01 7.71 3.17
N TYR A 17 -4.02 8.31 3.85
CA TYR A 17 -3.10 9.26 3.25
C TYR A 17 -2.30 8.63 2.10
N MET A 18 -1.70 7.45 2.31
CA MET A 18 -0.93 6.76 1.27
C MET A 18 -1.80 6.47 0.03
N LYS A 19 -3.01 5.96 0.22
CA LYS A 19 -3.94 5.70 -0.89
C LYS A 19 -4.34 6.96 -1.67
N GLN A 20 -4.42 8.11 -1.01
CA GLN A 20 -4.77 9.37 -1.67
C GLN A 20 -3.63 9.95 -2.52
N HIS A 21 -2.38 9.64 -2.17
CA HIS A 21 -1.20 10.27 -2.79
C HIS A 21 -0.34 9.32 -3.63
N HIS A 22 -0.52 8.01 -3.47
CA HIS A 22 0.28 7.00 -4.15
C HIS A 22 -0.60 5.85 -4.68
N PRO A 23 -0.41 5.42 -5.93
CA PRO A 23 -1.00 4.18 -6.41
C PRO A 23 -0.44 3.00 -5.61
N ILE A 24 -1.33 2.18 -5.05
CA ILE A 24 -0.97 0.97 -4.32
C ILE A 24 -1.46 -0.22 -5.14
N ILE A 25 -0.54 -1.11 -5.53
CA ILE A 25 -0.86 -2.37 -6.22
C ILE A 25 -0.63 -3.51 -5.23
N VAL A 26 -1.63 -4.37 -5.07
CA VAL A 26 -1.62 -5.48 -4.11
C VAL A 26 -1.51 -6.80 -4.88
N VAL A 27 -0.61 -7.65 -4.38
CA VAL A 27 -0.49 -9.06 -4.80
C VAL A 27 -0.87 -9.91 -3.60
N THR A 28 -2.02 -10.57 -3.66
CA THR A 28 -2.56 -11.33 -2.53
C THR A 28 -3.31 -12.57 -3.02
N GLY A 29 -3.26 -13.65 -2.24
CA GLY A 29 -4.11 -14.82 -2.43
C GLY A 29 -5.32 -14.85 -1.49
N GLY A 30 -5.47 -13.85 -0.62
CA GLY A 30 -6.51 -13.78 0.41
C GLY A 30 -7.69 -12.87 0.09
N MET A 31 -7.64 -12.12 -1.02
CA MET A 31 -8.71 -11.24 -1.48
C MET A 31 -8.85 -11.37 -3.00
N SER A 32 -10.07 -11.25 -3.49
CA SER A 32 -10.37 -11.12 -4.92
C SER A 32 -9.99 -9.73 -5.45
N GLU A 33 -9.89 -9.62 -6.77
CA GLU A 33 -9.65 -8.34 -7.45
C GLU A 33 -10.72 -7.29 -7.10
N ASP A 34 -12.00 -7.69 -7.07
CA ASP A 34 -13.12 -6.81 -6.75
C ASP A 34 -13.02 -6.26 -5.32
N GLU A 35 -12.69 -7.10 -4.34
CA GLU A 35 -12.49 -6.67 -2.94
C GLU A 35 -11.31 -5.69 -2.79
N VAL A 36 -10.25 -5.86 -3.57
CA VAL A 36 -9.10 -4.94 -3.60
C VAL A 36 -9.49 -3.61 -4.26
N ALA A 37 -10.30 -3.66 -5.31
CA ALA A 37 -10.81 -2.47 -5.98
C ALA A 37 -11.79 -1.67 -5.09
N GLU A 38 -12.65 -2.33 -4.32
CA GLU A 38 -13.58 -1.69 -3.37
C GLU A 38 -12.86 -0.83 -2.32
N ILE A 39 -11.64 -1.22 -1.92
CA ILE A 39 -10.82 -0.44 -0.97
C ILE A 39 -9.93 0.61 -1.65
N GLY A 40 -10.04 0.77 -2.97
CA GLY A 40 -9.34 1.79 -3.76
C GLY A 40 -7.87 1.46 -4.01
N MET A 41 -7.53 0.20 -4.19
CA MET A 41 -6.19 -0.26 -4.55
C MET A 41 -6.22 -1.00 -5.89
N GLY A 42 -5.08 -1.05 -6.58
CA GLY A 42 -4.89 -1.88 -7.76
C GLY A 42 -4.59 -3.33 -7.37
N TYR A 43 -4.94 -4.28 -8.23
CA TYR A 43 -4.65 -5.69 -8.07
C TYR A 43 -3.67 -6.16 -9.14
N ALA A 44 -2.78 -7.09 -8.77
CA ALA A 44 -1.97 -7.83 -9.72
C ALA A 44 -1.81 -9.30 -9.27
N PRO A 45 -1.86 -10.27 -10.18
CA PRO A 45 -1.82 -11.69 -9.82
C PRO A 45 -0.42 -12.14 -9.40
N THR A 46 0.65 -11.45 -9.84
CA THR A 46 2.03 -11.75 -9.45
C THR A 46 2.82 -10.48 -9.15
N VAL A 47 3.91 -10.62 -8.40
CA VAL A 47 4.87 -9.52 -8.14
C VAL A 47 5.44 -8.97 -9.44
N LYS A 48 5.71 -9.84 -10.43
CA LYS A 48 6.22 -9.43 -11.73
C LYS A 48 5.23 -8.51 -12.45
N ASP A 49 3.95 -8.83 -12.41
CA ASP A 49 2.89 -8.03 -13.04
C ASP A 49 2.71 -6.69 -12.31
N ALA A 50 2.76 -6.70 -10.97
CA ALA A 50 2.71 -5.47 -10.17
C ALA A 50 3.85 -4.51 -10.51
N VAL A 51 5.08 -5.04 -10.65
CA VAL A 51 6.25 -4.23 -11.05
C VAL A 51 6.08 -3.72 -12.48
N ALA A 52 5.62 -4.56 -13.41
CA ALA A 52 5.39 -4.15 -14.80
C ALA A 52 4.36 -3.02 -14.91
N GLU A 53 3.24 -3.10 -14.18
CA GLU A 53 2.25 -2.01 -14.12
C GLU A 53 2.84 -0.74 -13.49
N SER A 54 3.65 -0.87 -12.43
CA SER A 54 4.32 0.28 -11.81
C SER A 54 5.29 0.97 -12.77
N LEU A 55 6.07 0.22 -13.54
CA LEU A 55 7.00 0.77 -14.53
C LEU A 55 6.28 1.50 -15.68
N LYS A 56 5.07 1.07 -16.09
CA LYS A 56 4.27 1.84 -17.06
C LYS A 56 3.92 3.24 -16.56
N LEU A 57 3.74 3.40 -15.24
CA LEU A 57 3.41 4.69 -14.62
C LEU A 57 4.65 5.55 -14.37
N HIS A 58 5.78 4.94 -14.05
CA HIS A 58 6.98 5.65 -13.59
C HIS A 58 8.13 5.70 -14.61
N GLY A 59 8.05 4.94 -15.70
CA GLY A 59 9.08 4.78 -16.73
C GLY A 59 10.01 3.59 -16.46
N ASP A 60 10.57 3.03 -17.54
CA ASP A 60 11.43 1.83 -17.48
C ASP A 60 12.74 2.05 -16.70
N ASP A 61 13.20 3.30 -16.60
CA ASP A 61 14.43 3.68 -15.89
C ASP A 61 14.19 3.98 -14.39
N ALA A 62 12.98 3.73 -13.88
CA ALA A 62 12.63 4.00 -12.49
C ALA A 62 13.49 3.19 -11.51
N LYS A 63 13.91 3.84 -10.43
CA LYS A 63 14.65 3.18 -9.35
C LYS A 63 13.68 2.46 -8.43
N ILE A 64 14.00 1.21 -8.09
CA ILE A 64 13.18 0.37 -7.21
C ILE A 64 13.88 0.22 -5.86
N LEU A 65 13.18 0.56 -4.78
CA LEU A 65 13.57 0.22 -3.42
C LEU A 65 12.81 -1.02 -2.97
N VAL A 66 13.52 -2.03 -2.48
CA VAL A 66 12.93 -3.27 -1.97
C VAL A 66 13.03 -3.29 -0.45
N VAL A 67 11.89 -3.47 0.22
CA VAL A 67 11.80 -3.66 1.68
C VAL A 67 11.26 -5.07 1.93
N PRO A 68 12.12 -6.08 2.21
CA PRO A 68 11.71 -7.49 2.28
C PRO A 68 10.75 -7.78 3.45
N HIS A 69 10.89 -7.02 4.53
CA HIS A 69 10.05 -7.13 5.72
C HIS A 69 9.56 -5.75 6.11
N ALA A 70 8.45 -5.34 5.51
CA ALA A 70 7.71 -4.17 5.96
C ALA A 70 6.75 -4.60 7.07
N SER A 71 6.88 -4.00 8.25
CA SER A 71 5.88 -4.10 9.31
C SER A 71 5.44 -2.70 9.70
N ILE A 72 4.21 -2.59 10.21
CA ILE A 72 3.74 -1.37 10.85
C ILE A 72 4.44 -1.31 12.21
N THR A 73 5.58 -0.62 12.26
CA THR A 73 6.31 -0.40 13.51
C THR A 73 5.81 0.87 14.17
N TYR A 74 5.12 0.75 15.30
CA TYR A 74 4.83 1.88 16.18
C TYR A 74 5.97 2.03 17.17
N ILE A 75 6.70 3.14 17.09
CA ILE A 75 7.60 3.55 18.17
C ILE A 75 6.76 4.41 19.11
N GLY A 76 6.18 3.78 20.14
CA GLY A 76 5.47 4.49 21.20
C GLY A 76 6.46 5.31 22.01
N TYR A 77 6.29 6.63 22.00
CA TYR A 77 6.93 7.54 22.94
C TYR A 77 5.98 7.88 24.08
#